data_AF-A0A482VAM1-F1
#
_entry.id   AF-A0A482VAM1-F1
#
_cell.length_a   1.000
_cell.length_b   1.000
_cell.length_c   1.000
_cell.angle_alpha   90.00
_cell.angle_beta   90.00
_cell.angle_gamma   90.00
#
_symmetry.space_group_name_H-M   'P 1'
#
loop_
_entity.id
_entity.type
_entity.pdbx_description
1 polymer ?
#
loop_
_entity_poly.entity_id
_entity_poly.type
_entity_poly.pdbx_seq_one_letter_code
_entity_poly.pdbx_strand_id
1 'polypeptide(L)'
;MSSRSSSSSSDEDSDGDSDSECRKKQVSQNEASLPEINKWEGTSTNTGPKGVIKDWQRYKQLENEKRTENEREKIELMKKFTLTVQSALDEEREKVALEDPDFAELLNDEFLLNYQKQRMQEMLLQTNHNIKFGKVVVLKDSQDFLNAIDKENKSVTVVVHIYEENVEACCTMNACLKQLCKIYENVKFCAIVGCRAGMSQRFKADGVPAILIYKAGQLVGNFIRLSDDLGNDFQPEDVQSFLVEHGMLEDKSCTPLLIKDSHNESDSD
;
A
#
# COMPACT_ATOMS: atom_id res chain seq x y z
N MET A 1 -58.42 43.26 49.86
CA MET A 1 -59.13 42.15 50.51
C MET A 1 -58.28 40.91 50.30
N SER A 2 -57.55 40.49 51.34
CA SER A 2 -57.89 39.29 52.13
C SER A 2 -57.56 38.02 51.33
N SER A 3 -56.36 37.47 51.44
CA SER A 3 -55.87 36.58 52.51
C SER A 3 -56.22 35.10 52.29
N ARG A 4 -55.21 34.26 52.58
CA ARG A 4 -55.28 32.83 53.00
C ARG A 4 -55.57 31.80 51.89
N SER A 5 -55.05 30.57 51.91
CA SER A 5 -53.89 29.86 52.48
C SER A 5 -54.10 28.36 52.15
N SER A 6 -53.02 27.58 52.12
CA SER A 6 -52.96 26.09 52.29
C SER A 6 -53.59 25.22 51.18
N SER A 7 -53.06 24.07 50.73
CA SER A 7 -52.10 23.09 51.31
C SER A 7 -51.84 21.94 50.30
N SER A 8 -50.69 21.24 50.46
CA SER A 8 -50.48 19.77 50.24
C SER A 8 -50.45 19.27 48.77
N SER A 9 -49.53 18.43 48.26
CA SER A 9 -48.45 17.58 48.81
C SER A 9 -47.65 16.92 47.65
N SER A 10 -46.39 16.48 47.93
CA SER A 10 -45.62 15.34 47.35
C SER A 10 -45.30 15.34 45.83
N ASP A 11 -44.16 14.92 45.26
CA ASP A 11 -43.02 14.03 45.61
C ASP A 11 -41.78 14.49 44.78
N GLU A 12 -40.58 14.59 45.38
CA GLU A 12 -39.38 13.75 45.18
C GLU A 12 -38.83 13.61 43.73
N ASP A 13 -37.65 14.20 43.50
CA ASP A 13 -36.46 13.65 42.79
C ASP A 13 -35.48 14.83 42.52
N SER A 14 -34.47 15.04 43.37
CA SER A 14 -33.14 14.39 43.40
C SER A 14 -32.15 14.97 42.37
N ASP A 15 -31.28 15.84 42.92
CA ASP A 15 -29.84 16.05 42.66
C ASP A 15 -29.35 16.08 41.20
N GLY A 16 -28.68 17.13 40.71
CA GLY A 16 -27.70 17.98 41.39
C GLY A 16 -26.32 17.79 40.73
N ASP A 17 -25.57 18.89 40.67
CA ASP A 17 -24.12 19.02 40.42
C ASP A 17 -23.71 19.38 38.98
N SER A 18 -23.48 20.67 38.70
CA SER A 18 -22.37 21.58 39.05
C SER A 18 -21.19 21.47 38.10
N ASP A 19 -20.90 22.63 37.51
CA ASP A 19 -19.76 22.92 36.67
C ASP A 19 -18.41 22.64 37.35
N SER A 20 -17.50 22.02 36.60
CA SER A 20 -16.06 22.07 36.86
C SER A 20 -15.32 22.21 35.54
N GLU A 21 -14.75 23.38 35.33
CA GLU A 21 -13.85 23.69 34.22
C GLU A 21 -12.61 22.78 34.24
N CYS A 22 -12.28 22.16 33.10
CA CYS A 22 -10.94 21.64 32.88
C CYS A 22 -10.42 22.03 31.48
N ARG A 23 -9.43 22.91 31.54
CA ARG A 23 -8.62 23.54 30.49
C ARG A 23 -8.00 22.51 29.54
N LYS A 24 -8.54 22.37 28.32
CA LYS A 24 -7.90 21.57 27.25
C LYS A 24 -6.83 22.40 26.53
N LYS A 25 -5.56 22.05 26.73
CA LYS A 25 -4.44 22.43 25.86
C LYS A 25 -4.64 21.75 24.50
N GLN A 26 -4.82 22.53 23.44
CA GLN A 26 -4.71 22.04 22.06
C GLN A 26 -3.25 21.69 21.77
N VAL A 27 -2.97 20.40 21.58
CA VAL A 27 -1.73 19.94 20.94
C VAL A 27 -2.04 19.83 19.46
N SER A 28 -1.47 20.72 18.67
CA SER A 28 -1.46 20.69 17.22
C SER A 28 -0.59 19.52 16.75
N GLN A 29 -1.23 18.41 16.39
CA GLN A 29 -0.57 17.35 15.62
C GLN A 29 -0.80 17.64 14.13
N ASN A 30 0.27 18.10 13.47
CA ASN A 30 0.40 18.03 12.03
C ASN A 30 0.54 16.54 11.65
N GLU A 31 -0.59 15.85 11.49
CA GLU A 31 -0.62 14.60 10.76
C GLU A 31 -0.70 14.94 9.28
N ALA A 32 0.41 14.72 8.56
CA ALA A 32 0.38 14.67 7.10
C ALA A 32 -0.60 13.54 6.71
N SER A 33 -1.78 13.91 6.22
CA SER A 33 -2.77 12.97 5.75
C SER A 33 -2.17 12.12 4.64
N LEU A 34 -2.06 10.82 4.87
CA LEU A 34 -1.78 9.84 3.82
C LEU A 34 -2.78 10.06 2.68
N PRO A 35 -2.33 10.08 1.41
CA PRO A 35 -3.22 10.35 0.29
C PRO A 35 -4.37 9.35 0.29
N GLU A 36 -5.59 9.89 0.24
CA GLU A 36 -6.83 9.11 0.26
C GLU A 36 -6.80 8.02 -0.82
N ILE A 37 -7.32 6.86 -0.43
CA ILE A 37 -7.51 5.68 -1.29
C ILE A 37 -8.19 6.11 -2.58
N ASN A 38 -7.49 5.93 -3.71
CA ASN A 38 -7.96 6.18 -5.05
C ASN A 38 -9.26 5.39 -5.32
N LYS A 39 -10.40 5.98 -5.00
CA LYS A 39 -11.72 5.47 -5.34
C LYS A 39 -11.85 5.62 -6.85
N TRP A 40 -11.85 4.51 -7.58
CA TRP A 40 -11.98 4.51 -9.03
C TRP A 40 -13.28 5.21 -9.44
N GLU A 41 -13.21 6.46 -9.87
CA GLU A 41 -14.36 7.30 -10.29
C GLU A 41 -14.90 6.95 -11.70
N GLY A 42 -14.52 5.80 -12.26
CA GLY A 42 -14.99 5.36 -13.58
C GLY A 42 -14.33 6.06 -14.76
N THR A 43 -13.46 7.05 -14.53
CA THR A 43 -12.69 7.72 -15.58
C THR A 43 -11.26 7.19 -15.61
N SER A 44 -10.86 6.55 -16.71
CA SER A 44 -9.49 6.08 -16.92
C SER A 44 -8.54 7.27 -17.10
N THR A 45 -8.04 7.80 -15.99
CA THR A 45 -7.11 8.93 -15.94
C THR A 45 -5.69 8.54 -15.53
N ASN A 46 -5.45 7.24 -15.30
CA ASN A 46 -4.17 6.74 -14.81
C ASN A 46 -3.35 6.03 -15.90
N THR A 47 -3.91 5.83 -17.11
CA THR A 47 -3.22 5.14 -18.22
C THR A 47 -3.46 5.84 -19.56
N GLY A 48 -2.53 5.66 -20.51
CA GLY A 48 -2.60 6.22 -21.87
C GLY A 48 -2.39 7.75 -21.94
N PRO A 49 -2.79 8.41 -23.04
CA PRO A 49 -2.56 9.84 -23.26
C PRO A 49 -3.13 10.75 -22.16
N LYS A 50 -4.26 10.34 -21.55
CA LYS A 50 -4.90 11.07 -20.44
C LYS A 50 -4.08 11.01 -19.15
N GLY A 51 -3.46 9.85 -18.87
CA GLY A 51 -2.55 9.70 -17.74
C GLY A 51 -1.33 10.59 -17.88
N VAL A 52 -0.71 10.61 -19.06
CA VAL A 52 0.45 11.47 -19.35
C VAL A 52 0.12 12.95 -19.17
N ILE A 53 -1.04 13.41 -19.68
CA ILE A 53 -1.47 14.81 -19.52
C ILE A 53 -1.70 15.15 -18.05
N LYS A 54 -2.33 14.26 -17.28
CA LYS A 54 -2.58 14.46 -15.84
C LYS A 54 -1.28 14.51 -15.05
N ASP A 55 -0.34 13.60 -15.32
CA ASP A 55 0.96 13.60 -14.66
C ASP A 55 1.77 14.86 -15.02
N TRP A 56 1.69 15.35 -16.26
CA TRP A 56 2.32 16.62 -16.67
C TRP A 56 1.70 17.84 -15.99
N GLN A 57 0.37 17.89 -15.87
CA GLN A 57 -0.32 18.97 -15.14
C GLN A 57 0.10 19.00 -13.67
N ARG A 58 0.16 17.83 -13.03
CA ARG A 58 0.61 17.70 -11.65
C ARG A 58 2.08 18.08 -11.47
N TYR A 59 2.94 17.67 -12.39
CA TYR A 59 4.35 18.09 -12.44
C TYR A 59 4.49 19.61 -12.48
N LYS A 60 3.78 20.27 -13.42
CA LYS A 60 3.82 21.73 -13.56
C LYS A 60 3.28 22.47 -12.34
N GLN A 61 2.26 21.91 -11.68
CA GLN A 61 1.73 22.48 -10.45
C GLN A 61 2.77 22.44 -9.32
N LEU A 62 3.41 21.29 -9.10
CA LEU A 62 4.46 21.13 -8.10
C LEU A 62 5.68 22.02 -8.39
N GLU A 63 6.06 22.15 -9.66
CA GLU A 63 7.17 23.02 -10.09
C GLU A 63 6.88 24.48 -9.72
N ASN A 64 5.68 24.95 -9.99
CA ASN A 64 5.26 26.31 -9.69
C ASN A 64 5.15 26.55 -8.18
N GLU A 65 4.57 25.61 -7.43
CA GLU A 65 4.51 25.68 -5.96
C GLU A 65 5.91 25.78 -5.36
N LYS A 66 6.85 24.91 -5.77
CA LYS A 66 8.25 24.95 -5.31
C LYS A 66 8.96 26.25 -5.68
N ARG A 67 8.72 26.80 -6.87
CA ARG A 67 9.26 28.12 -7.27
C ARG A 67 8.75 29.22 -6.35
N THR A 68 7.43 29.27 -6.10
CA THR A 68 6.84 30.28 -5.22
C THR A 68 7.29 30.14 -3.77
N GLU A 69 7.55 28.91 -3.30
CA GLU A 69 8.08 28.65 -1.96
C GLU A 69 9.53 29.13 -1.84
N ASN A 70 10.40 28.78 -2.79
CA ASN A 70 11.78 29.27 -2.85
C ASN A 70 11.86 30.80 -2.90
N GLU A 71 10.97 31.46 -3.64
CA GLU A 71 10.87 32.92 -3.67
C GLU A 71 10.47 33.50 -2.31
N ARG A 72 9.50 32.89 -1.63
CA ARG A 72 9.10 33.30 -0.26
C ARG A 72 10.25 33.13 0.72
N GLU A 73 10.94 31.99 0.70
CA GLU A 73 12.09 31.73 1.55
C GLU A 73 13.23 32.71 1.31
N LYS A 74 13.56 33.00 0.04
CA LYS A 74 14.56 34.02 -0.32
C LYS A 74 14.17 35.41 0.19
N ILE A 75 12.91 35.79 0.05
CA ILE A 75 12.40 37.07 0.56
C ILE A 75 12.49 37.10 2.09
N GLU A 76 12.13 36.03 2.79
CA GLU A 76 12.26 35.94 4.25
C GLU A 76 13.72 35.98 4.70
N LEU A 77 14.61 35.30 4.00
CA LEU A 77 16.04 35.30 4.27
C LEU A 77 16.62 36.70 4.07
N MET A 78 16.29 37.35 2.95
CA MET A 78 16.68 38.74 2.68
C MET A 78 16.14 39.67 3.77
N LYS A 79 14.88 39.54 4.18
CA LYS A 79 14.29 40.29 5.30
C LYS A 79 15.06 40.07 6.61
N LYS A 80 15.49 38.84 6.91
CA LYS A 80 16.31 38.52 8.09
C LYS A 80 17.73 39.12 8.01
N PHE A 81 18.32 39.20 6.82
CA PHE A 81 19.65 39.77 6.59
C PHE A 81 19.67 41.30 6.40
N THR A 82 18.52 41.96 6.19
CA THR A 82 18.42 43.41 5.93
C THR A 82 18.57 44.30 7.19
N LEU A 83 19.37 43.87 8.19
CA LEU A 83 19.75 44.71 9.34
C LEU A 83 21.16 45.34 9.21
N THR A 84 21.80 45.32 8.03
CA THR A 84 23.06 46.05 7.77
C THR A 84 23.16 46.58 6.32
N VAL A 85 23.94 47.65 6.13
CA VAL A 85 23.97 48.61 5.00
C VAL A 85 24.68 48.10 3.71
N GLN A 86 24.06 48.37 2.55
CA GLN A 86 24.51 48.55 1.13
C GLN A 86 25.54 47.63 0.42
N SER A 87 25.30 47.30 -0.87
CA SER A 87 26.25 47.52 -2.00
C SER A 87 25.65 47.14 -3.38
N ALA A 88 25.99 47.92 -4.40
CA ALA A 88 25.60 47.82 -5.81
C ALA A 88 26.24 46.63 -6.57
N LEU A 89 25.86 45.39 -6.22
CA LEU A 89 26.35 44.16 -6.87
C LEU A 89 25.23 43.29 -7.48
N ASP A 90 24.00 43.79 -7.54
CA ASP A 90 22.84 43.03 -8.05
C ASP A 90 22.65 43.13 -9.58
N GLU A 91 23.27 44.10 -10.26
CA GLU A 91 23.11 44.27 -11.72
C GLU A 91 23.97 43.30 -12.56
N GLU A 92 24.94 42.61 -11.95
CA GLU A 92 25.87 41.72 -12.67
C GLU A 92 25.43 40.24 -12.66
N ARG A 93 24.54 39.86 -11.75
CA ARG A 93 23.99 38.49 -11.66
C ARG A 93 22.85 38.23 -12.64
N GLU A 94 22.21 39.27 -13.14
CA GLU A 94 21.08 39.17 -14.07
C GLU A 94 21.52 38.85 -15.52
N LYS A 95 22.80 39.08 -15.85
CA LYS A 95 23.34 38.89 -17.21
C LYS A 95 23.79 37.46 -17.56
N VAL A 96 23.89 36.56 -16.59
CA VAL A 96 24.31 35.17 -16.82
C VAL A 96 23.11 34.25 -17.13
N ALA A 97 21.88 34.73 -16.93
CA ALA A 97 20.65 33.95 -17.05
C ALA A 97 20.00 33.94 -18.45
N LEU A 98 20.69 34.42 -19.51
CA LEU A 98 20.05 34.80 -20.78
C LEU A 98 20.51 34.06 -22.05
N GLU A 99 21.34 33.01 -21.97
CA GLU A 99 21.76 32.27 -23.17
C GLU A 99 21.48 30.76 -23.04
N ASP A 100 20.22 30.43 -23.30
CA ASP A 100 19.61 29.14 -23.69
C ASP A 100 19.98 27.83 -22.90
N PRO A 101 19.63 27.76 -21.60
CA PRO A 101 19.71 26.56 -20.75
C PRO A 101 18.50 25.60 -20.88
N ASP A 102 17.39 26.05 -21.47
CA ASP A 102 16.07 25.43 -21.36
C ASP A 102 15.97 24.04 -22.02
N PHE A 103 16.82 23.72 -23.00
CA PHE A 103 16.76 22.43 -23.72
C PHE A 103 17.68 21.35 -23.14
N ALA A 104 18.75 21.73 -22.44
CA ALA A 104 19.67 20.79 -21.77
C ALA A 104 19.25 20.50 -20.32
N GLU A 105 18.61 21.45 -19.65
CA GLU A 105 18.07 21.32 -18.29
C GLU A 105 16.86 20.37 -18.23
N LEU A 106 16.02 20.35 -19.28
CA LEU A 106 14.84 19.47 -19.39
C LEU A 106 15.16 17.97 -19.42
N LEU A 107 16.39 17.58 -19.80
CA LEU A 107 16.87 16.20 -19.87
C LEU A 107 17.64 15.76 -18.61
N ASN A 108 18.08 16.71 -17.77
CA ASN A 108 18.85 16.49 -16.53
C ASN A 108 18.10 16.92 -15.27
N ASP A 109 16.81 17.22 -15.39
CA ASP A 109 16.00 17.82 -14.34
C ASP A 109 15.88 16.87 -13.13
N GLU A 110 16.69 17.13 -12.10
CA GLU A 110 16.61 16.46 -10.80
C GLU A 110 15.18 16.48 -10.26
N PHE A 111 14.41 17.52 -10.61
CA PHE A 111 13.01 17.65 -10.27
C PHE A 111 12.12 16.63 -10.99
N LEU A 112 12.37 16.32 -12.26
CA LEU A 112 11.64 15.28 -13.00
C LEU A 112 11.95 13.88 -12.48
N LEU A 113 13.21 13.60 -12.12
CA LEU A 113 13.60 12.36 -11.46
C LEU A 113 12.94 12.22 -10.08
N ASN A 114 12.92 13.30 -9.29
CA ASN A 114 12.24 13.35 -8.00
C ASN A 114 10.72 13.14 -8.14
N TYR A 115 10.09 13.75 -9.14
CA TYR A 115 8.67 13.55 -9.42
C TYR A 115 8.38 12.10 -9.84
N GLN A 116 9.20 11.50 -10.71
CA GLN A 116 9.07 10.08 -11.06
C GLN A 116 9.19 9.19 -9.82
N LYS A 117 10.20 9.43 -8.97
CA LYS A 117 10.39 8.69 -7.72
C LYS A 117 9.19 8.84 -6.79
N GLN A 118 8.69 10.07 -6.61
CA GLN A 118 7.53 10.37 -5.78
C GLN A 118 6.28 9.64 -6.30
N ARG A 119 5.97 9.73 -7.59
CA ARG A 119 4.79 9.05 -8.17
C ARG A 119 4.89 7.54 -8.03
N MET A 120 6.07 6.98 -8.20
CA MET A 120 6.33 5.54 -8.05
C MET A 120 6.16 5.10 -6.59
N GLN A 121 6.66 5.88 -5.65
CA GLN A 121 6.51 5.63 -4.21
C GLN A 121 5.04 5.73 -3.79
N GLU A 122 4.29 6.72 -4.27
CA GLU A 122 2.85 6.83 -4.03
C GLU A 122 2.09 5.58 -4.54
N MET A 123 2.44 5.07 -5.72
CA MET A 123 1.82 3.84 -6.25
C MET A 123 2.19 2.60 -5.42
N LEU A 124 3.43 2.48 -4.97
CA LEU A 124 3.85 1.39 -4.10
C LEU A 124 3.16 1.45 -2.74
N LEU A 125 3.08 2.62 -2.10
CA LEU A 125 2.41 2.79 -0.81
C LEU A 125 0.91 2.44 -0.89
N GLN A 126 0.29 2.66 -2.04
CA GLN A 126 -1.10 2.26 -2.28
C GLN A 126 -1.28 0.74 -2.39
N THR A 127 -0.22 0.02 -2.71
CA THR A 127 -0.23 -1.45 -2.91
C THR A 127 0.35 -2.18 -1.69
N ASN A 128 1.25 -1.53 -0.95
CA ASN A 128 1.90 -2.04 0.25
C ASN A 128 0.99 -1.85 1.46
N HIS A 129 0.16 -2.86 1.72
CA HIS A 129 -0.57 -2.93 2.98
C HIS A 129 0.35 -3.44 4.09
N ASN A 130 0.25 -2.84 5.28
CA ASN A 130 1.02 -3.20 6.48
C ASN A 130 0.65 -4.58 7.07
N ILE A 131 -0.03 -5.41 6.28
CA ILE A 131 -0.47 -6.75 6.65
C ILE A 131 0.65 -7.69 6.22
N LYS A 132 1.38 -8.20 7.22
CA LYS A 132 2.44 -9.17 7.02
C LYS A 132 2.02 -10.53 7.55
N PHE A 133 2.13 -11.51 6.69
CA PHE A 133 2.12 -12.93 6.96
C PHE A 133 3.58 -13.41 7.06
N GLY A 134 3.84 -14.69 6.82
CA GLY A 134 5.17 -15.27 7.01
C GLY A 134 5.15 -16.78 7.30
N LYS A 135 3.96 -17.37 7.36
CA LYS A 135 3.74 -18.79 7.62
C LYS A 135 2.60 -19.31 6.75
N VAL A 136 2.68 -20.59 6.40
CA VAL A 136 1.57 -21.31 5.76
C VAL A 136 0.55 -21.70 6.83
N VAL A 137 -0.71 -21.28 6.64
CA VAL A 137 -1.83 -21.60 7.53
C VAL A 137 -2.49 -22.89 7.07
N VAL A 138 -2.49 -23.92 7.92
CA VAL A 138 -3.20 -25.18 7.62
C VAL A 138 -4.66 -25.05 8.03
N LEU A 139 -5.56 -25.11 7.05
CA LEU A 139 -7.00 -24.96 7.24
C LEU A 139 -7.64 -26.28 7.65
N LYS A 140 -8.53 -26.23 8.65
CA LYS A 140 -9.08 -27.44 9.26
C LYS A 140 -10.42 -27.89 8.69
N ASP A 141 -11.16 -27.00 8.08
CA ASP A 141 -12.45 -27.37 7.51
C ASP A 141 -12.81 -26.41 6.38
N SER A 142 -13.94 -26.70 5.73
CA SER A 142 -14.46 -25.85 4.68
C SER A 142 -14.85 -24.45 5.18
N GLN A 143 -15.15 -24.29 6.48
CA GLN A 143 -15.53 -22.99 7.04
C GLN A 143 -14.31 -22.11 7.24
N ASP A 144 -13.20 -22.66 7.74
CA ASP A 144 -11.89 -22.02 7.82
C ASP A 144 -11.42 -21.60 6.43
N PHE A 145 -11.65 -22.42 5.40
CA PHE A 145 -11.35 -22.07 4.01
C PHE A 145 -12.12 -20.84 3.54
N LEU A 146 -13.45 -20.81 3.73
CA LEU A 146 -14.27 -19.66 3.36
C LEU A 146 -13.89 -18.41 4.15
N ASN A 147 -13.71 -18.56 5.47
CA ASN A 147 -13.28 -17.46 6.34
C ASN A 147 -11.90 -16.89 5.92
N ALA A 148 -10.98 -17.75 5.49
CA ALA A 148 -9.65 -17.34 5.05
C ALA A 148 -9.67 -16.49 3.77
N ILE A 149 -10.75 -16.56 2.98
CA ILE A 149 -10.96 -15.83 1.72
C ILE A 149 -11.88 -14.62 1.93
N ASP A 150 -13.05 -14.82 2.53
CA ASP A 150 -14.12 -13.82 2.60
C ASP A 150 -13.87 -12.75 3.66
N LYS A 151 -13.20 -13.09 4.77
CA LYS A 151 -12.89 -12.16 5.87
C LYS A 151 -11.52 -11.49 5.72
N GLU A 152 -10.80 -11.80 4.65
CA GLU A 152 -9.47 -11.24 4.42
C GLU A 152 -9.57 -9.84 3.79
N ASN A 153 -8.51 -9.04 3.95
CA ASN A 153 -8.47 -7.73 3.32
C ASN A 153 -8.50 -7.87 1.78
N LYS A 154 -9.28 -7.02 1.10
CA LYS A 154 -9.44 -7.05 -0.36
C LYS A 154 -8.14 -6.88 -1.14
N SER A 155 -7.15 -6.23 -0.53
CA SER A 155 -5.85 -6.04 -1.14
C SER A 155 -4.91 -7.24 -1.01
N VAL A 156 -5.16 -8.15 -0.07
CA VAL A 156 -4.34 -9.33 0.16
C VAL A 156 -4.67 -10.41 -0.87
N THR A 157 -3.62 -10.98 -1.45
CA THR A 157 -3.71 -12.19 -2.25
C THR A 157 -3.67 -13.41 -1.33
N VAL A 158 -4.65 -14.30 -1.47
CA VAL A 158 -4.73 -15.56 -0.71
C VAL A 158 -4.43 -16.72 -1.64
N VAL A 159 -3.34 -17.43 -1.37
CA VAL A 159 -2.90 -18.61 -2.11
C VAL A 159 -3.28 -19.84 -1.29
N VAL A 160 -4.16 -20.69 -1.82
CA VAL A 160 -4.58 -21.92 -1.16
C VAL A 160 -4.10 -23.13 -1.95
N HIS A 161 -3.27 -23.95 -1.31
CA HIS A 161 -2.83 -25.24 -1.82
C HIS A 161 -3.78 -26.35 -1.36
N ILE A 162 -4.44 -26.99 -2.32
CA ILE A 162 -5.23 -28.20 -2.10
C ILE A 162 -4.34 -29.41 -2.34
N TYR A 163 -4.19 -30.24 -1.32
CA TYR A 163 -3.20 -31.32 -1.31
C TYR A 163 -3.75 -32.63 -0.76
N GLU A 164 -3.04 -33.71 -1.05
CA GLU A 164 -3.25 -35.03 -0.44
C GLU A 164 -1.92 -35.56 0.11
N GLU A 165 -1.95 -36.18 1.29
CA GLU A 165 -0.74 -36.62 2.00
C GLU A 165 -0.03 -37.80 1.32
N ASN A 166 -0.77 -38.56 0.49
CA ASN A 166 -0.25 -39.74 -0.21
C ASN A 166 0.48 -39.40 -1.52
N VAL A 167 0.60 -38.11 -1.88
CA VAL A 167 1.19 -37.66 -3.14
C VAL A 167 2.50 -36.92 -2.85
N GLU A 168 3.60 -37.39 -3.41
CA GLU A 168 4.93 -36.82 -3.16
C GLU A 168 5.05 -35.36 -3.62
N ALA A 169 4.55 -35.04 -4.82
CA ALA A 169 4.54 -33.67 -5.32
C ALA A 169 3.76 -32.68 -4.43
N CYS A 170 2.73 -33.15 -3.71
CA CYS A 170 2.02 -32.35 -2.71
C CYS A 170 2.89 -32.03 -1.49
N CYS A 171 3.69 -33.01 -1.03
CA CYS A 171 4.66 -32.81 0.05
C CYS A 171 5.75 -31.81 -0.35
N THR A 172 6.28 -31.92 -1.57
CA THR A 172 7.26 -30.98 -2.14
C THR A 172 6.66 -29.58 -2.26
N MET A 173 5.42 -29.43 -2.75
CA MET A 173 4.72 -28.15 -2.83
C MET A 173 4.55 -27.51 -1.45
N ASN A 174 4.14 -28.29 -0.44
CA ASN A 174 4.02 -27.79 0.93
C ASN A 174 5.37 -27.30 1.50
N ALA A 175 6.47 -27.95 1.16
CA ALA A 175 7.81 -27.50 1.55
C ALA A 175 8.19 -26.19 0.83
N CYS A 176 7.91 -26.09 -0.48
CA CYS A 176 8.15 -24.88 -1.27
C CYS A 176 7.38 -23.68 -0.72
N LEU A 177 6.07 -23.84 -0.46
CA LEU A 177 5.23 -22.76 0.06
C LEU A 177 5.67 -22.26 1.45
N LYS A 178 6.26 -23.12 2.29
CA LYS A 178 6.86 -22.72 3.58
C LYS A 178 8.09 -21.82 3.43
N GLN A 179 8.78 -21.90 2.30
CA GLN A 179 9.89 -21.00 1.98
C GLN A 179 9.35 -19.72 1.33
N LEU A 180 8.45 -19.85 0.36
CA LEU A 180 7.85 -18.71 -0.35
C LEU A 180 7.07 -17.78 0.57
N CYS A 181 6.40 -18.29 1.62
CA CYS A 181 5.66 -17.44 2.55
C CYS A 181 6.56 -16.47 3.35
N LYS A 182 7.84 -16.77 3.51
CA LYS A 182 8.82 -15.87 4.16
C LYS A 182 9.31 -14.79 3.20
N ILE A 183 9.33 -15.10 1.91
CA ILE A 183 9.68 -14.15 0.87
C ILE A 183 8.49 -13.21 0.68
N TYR A 184 7.31 -13.74 0.42
CA TYR A 184 6.10 -12.96 0.14
C TYR A 184 5.25 -12.76 1.40
N GLU A 185 5.75 -11.90 2.30
CA GLU A 185 5.05 -11.58 3.55
C GLU A 185 3.70 -10.89 3.31
N ASN A 186 3.49 -10.19 2.20
CA ASN A 186 2.22 -9.55 1.85
C ASN A 186 1.16 -10.54 1.32
N VAL A 187 1.51 -11.82 1.14
CA VAL A 187 0.63 -12.86 0.59
C VAL A 187 0.29 -13.88 1.66
N LYS A 188 -0.99 -14.24 1.75
CA LYS A 188 -1.47 -15.24 2.69
C LYS A 188 -1.42 -16.62 2.05
N PHE A 189 -0.50 -17.46 2.52
CA PHE A 189 -0.42 -18.85 2.09
C PHE A 189 -1.23 -19.77 3.02
N CYS A 190 -2.09 -20.57 2.43
CA CYS A 190 -2.93 -21.54 3.10
C CYS A 190 -2.74 -22.93 2.48
N ALA A 191 -2.94 -23.98 3.28
CA ALA A 191 -2.96 -25.36 2.81
C ALA A 191 -4.16 -26.10 3.38
N ILE A 192 -4.84 -26.90 2.55
CA ILE A 192 -6.00 -27.69 2.97
C ILE A 192 -5.98 -29.07 2.30
N VAL A 193 -6.32 -30.10 3.07
CA VAL A 193 -6.45 -31.46 2.52
C VAL A 193 -7.69 -31.52 1.62
N GLY A 194 -7.61 -32.15 0.45
CA GLY A 194 -8.68 -32.21 -0.54
C GLY A 194 -10.02 -32.71 0.03
N CYS A 195 -10.00 -33.67 0.95
CA CYS A 195 -11.22 -34.15 1.62
C CYS A 195 -11.92 -33.08 2.48
N ARG A 196 -11.16 -32.17 3.09
CA ARG A 196 -11.66 -31.09 3.97
C ARG A 196 -12.13 -29.88 3.17
N ALA A 197 -11.57 -29.69 1.97
CA ALA A 197 -11.97 -28.70 0.99
C ALA A 197 -13.25 -29.08 0.22
N GLY A 198 -13.83 -30.27 0.48
CA GLY A 198 -15.02 -30.74 -0.24
C GLY A 198 -14.75 -31.20 -1.67
N MET A 199 -13.50 -31.58 -1.99
CA MET A 199 -13.14 -32.03 -3.33
C MET A 199 -13.62 -33.45 -3.63
N SER A 200 -14.01 -33.70 -4.89
CA SER A 200 -14.42 -35.03 -5.34
C SER A 200 -13.29 -36.05 -5.25
N GLN A 201 -13.65 -37.34 -5.15
CA GLN A 201 -12.64 -38.42 -5.11
C GLN A 201 -11.72 -38.42 -6.33
N ARG A 202 -12.27 -38.08 -7.51
CA ARG A 202 -11.51 -37.98 -8.76
C ARG A 202 -10.50 -36.83 -8.73
N PHE A 203 -10.90 -35.68 -8.19
CA PHE A 203 -9.99 -34.54 -8.06
C PHE A 203 -8.82 -34.84 -7.11
N LYS A 204 -9.08 -35.57 -6.02
CA LYS A 204 -8.04 -35.99 -5.07
C LYS A 204 -7.03 -36.97 -5.67
N ALA A 205 -7.43 -37.76 -6.67
CA ALA A 205 -6.55 -38.71 -7.35
C ALA A 205 -5.77 -38.05 -8.49
N ASP A 206 -6.45 -37.27 -9.33
CA ASP A 206 -5.89 -36.82 -10.63
C ASP A 206 -5.69 -35.30 -10.73
N GLY A 207 -6.12 -34.52 -9.72
CA GLY A 207 -6.15 -33.05 -9.77
C GLY A 207 -5.17 -32.35 -8.83
N VAL A 208 -4.57 -33.07 -7.89
CA VAL A 208 -3.59 -32.52 -6.93
C VAL A 208 -2.15 -32.74 -7.42
N PRO A 209 -1.18 -31.87 -7.07
CA PRO A 209 -1.31 -30.64 -6.29
C PRO A 209 -2.03 -29.53 -7.07
N ALA A 210 -2.95 -28.85 -6.40
CA ALA A 210 -3.69 -27.73 -6.98
C ALA A 210 -3.51 -26.45 -6.17
N ILE A 211 -3.31 -25.31 -6.85
CA ILE A 211 -3.23 -23.99 -6.24
C ILE A 211 -4.40 -23.13 -6.72
N LEU A 212 -5.19 -22.66 -5.77
CA LEU A 212 -6.23 -21.66 -5.96
C LEU A 212 -5.73 -20.32 -5.44
N ILE A 213 -5.95 -19.26 -6.20
CA ILE A 213 -5.49 -17.92 -5.85
C ILE A 213 -6.69 -17.00 -5.84
N TYR A 214 -6.90 -16.33 -4.71
CA TYR A 214 -8.00 -15.42 -4.50
C TYR A 214 -7.48 -14.01 -4.24
N LYS A 215 -8.22 -13.02 -4.74
CA LYS A 215 -8.01 -11.59 -4.43
C LYS A 215 -9.36 -10.91 -4.33
N ALA A 216 -9.58 -10.13 -3.27
CA ALA A 216 -10.86 -9.48 -2.99
C ALA A 216 -12.09 -10.42 -3.02
N GLY A 217 -11.93 -11.66 -2.55
CA GLY A 217 -12.98 -12.69 -2.54
C GLY A 217 -13.26 -13.33 -3.91
N GLN A 218 -12.53 -12.95 -4.96
CA GLN A 218 -12.67 -13.51 -6.30
C GLN A 218 -11.55 -14.48 -6.59
N LEU A 219 -11.86 -15.59 -7.28
CA LEU A 219 -10.87 -16.54 -7.76
C LEU A 219 -10.17 -15.94 -8.98
N VAL A 220 -8.88 -15.62 -8.84
CA VAL A 220 -8.05 -15.01 -9.90
C VAL A 220 -7.15 -16.03 -10.60
N GLY A 221 -6.80 -17.13 -9.92
CA GLY A 221 -5.98 -18.20 -10.49
C GLY A 221 -6.45 -19.57 -10.01
N ASN A 222 -6.45 -20.55 -10.91
CA ASN A 222 -6.79 -21.94 -10.61
C ASN A 222 -5.88 -22.87 -11.40
N PHE A 223 -4.87 -23.40 -10.72
CA PHE A 223 -3.89 -24.31 -11.29
C PHE A 223 -4.11 -25.70 -10.73
N ILE A 224 -4.43 -26.64 -11.61
CA ILE A 224 -4.76 -28.02 -11.28
C ILE A 224 -3.63 -28.89 -11.79
N ARG A 225 -3.22 -29.89 -11.00
CA ARG A 225 -2.14 -30.82 -11.35
C ARG A 225 -0.87 -30.08 -11.79
N LEU A 226 -0.37 -29.20 -10.93
CA LEU A 226 0.86 -28.43 -11.19
C LEU A 226 2.09 -29.29 -11.48
N SER A 227 2.05 -30.58 -11.14
CA SER A 227 3.06 -31.55 -11.52
C SER A 227 3.23 -31.75 -13.03
N ASP A 228 2.22 -31.43 -13.85
CA ASP A 228 2.35 -31.49 -15.31
C ASP A 228 3.28 -30.39 -15.86
N ASP A 229 3.22 -29.21 -15.24
CA ASP A 229 3.97 -28.02 -15.68
C ASP A 229 5.35 -27.96 -15.03
N LEU A 230 5.44 -28.29 -13.73
CA LEU A 230 6.67 -28.19 -12.92
C LEU A 230 7.44 -29.52 -12.82
N GLY A 231 6.82 -30.64 -13.17
CA GLY A 231 7.33 -31.98 -12.87
C GLY A 231 7.08 -32.41 -11.42
N ASN A 232 7.72 -33.51 -11.01
CA ASN A 232 7.56 -34.08 -9.66
C ASN A 232 8.58 -33.54 -8.65
N ASP A 233 9.76 -33.12 -9.12
CA ASP A 233 10.89 -32.67 -8.31
C ASP A 233 11.22 -31.20 -8.61
N PHE A 234 10.33 -30.30 -8.18
CA PHE A 234 10.51 -28.85 -8.35
C PHE A 234 11.01 -28.18 -7.08
N GLN A 235 11.67 -27.04 -7.26
CA GLN A 235 12.20 -26.19 -6.21
C GLN A 235 11.27 -24.98 -5.94
N PRO A 236 11.45 -24.27 -4.81
CA PRO A 236 10.68 -23.07 -4.51
C PRO A 236 10.79 -22.00 -5.62
N GLU A 237 11.95 -21.89 -6.27
CA GLU A 237 12.21 -20.96 -7.36
C GLU A 237 11.36 -21.25 -8.60
N ASP A 238 11.08 -22.53 -8.88
CA ASP A 238 10.24 -22.94 -10.01
C ASP A 238 8.79 -22.54 -9.76
N VAL A 239 8.28 -22.80 -8.54
CA VAL A 239 6.93 -22.40 -8.12
C VAL A 239 6.78 -20.87 -8.12
N GLN A 240 7.81 -20.15 -7.64
CA GLN A 240 7.83 -18.70 -7.68
C GLN A 240 7.76 -18.18 -9.11
N SER A 241 8.62 -18.69 -9.99
CA SER A 241 8.70 -18.25 -11.38
C SER A 241 7.39 -18.50 -12.09
N PHE A 242 6.78 -19.67 -11.89
CA PHE A 242 5.48 -20.00 -12.46
C PHE A 242 4.38 -19.03 -12.00
N LEU A 243 4.30 -18.74 -10.70
CA LEU A 243 3.29 -17.82 -10.18
C LEU A 243 3.50 -16.37 -10.61
N VAL A 244 4.76 -15.94 -10.76
CA VAL A 244 5.11 -14.61 -11.27
C VAL A 244 4.79 -14.49 -12.76
N GLU A 245 5.13 -15.49 -13.57
CA GLU A 245 4.86 -15.52 -15.02
C GLU A 245 3.35 -15.43 -15.31
N HIS A 246 2.53 -16.06 -14.48
CA HIS A 246 1.07 -15.97 -14.58
C HIS A 246 0.49 -14.71 -13.93
N GLY A 247 1.32 -13.78 -13.42
CA GLY A 247 0.90 -12.52 -12.82
C GLY A 247 0.17 -12.68 -11.47
N MET A 248 0.38 -13.79 -10.78
CA MET A 248 -0.27 -14.11 -9.50
C MET A 248 0.54 -13.63 -8.29
N LEU A 249 1.86 -13.50 -8.45
CA LEU A 249 2.78 -12.92 -7.48
C LEU A 249 3.54 -11.74 -8.09
N GLU A 250 3.98 -10.83 -7.23
CA GLU A 250 4.83 -9.72 -7.62
C GLU A 250 6.25 -10.22 -7.96
N ASP A 251 6.81 -9.71 -9.05
CA ASP A 251 8.21 -9.96 -9.36
C ASP A 251 9.10 -9.02 -8.53
N LYS A 252 9.75 -9.58 -7.51
CA LYS A 252 10.70 -8.86 -6.66
C LYS A 252 11.98 -8.43 -7.41
N SER A 253 12.27 -9.03 -8.56
CA SER A 253 13.40 -8.61 -9.40
C SER A 253 13.06 -7.32 -10.16
N CYS A 254 11.80 -7.16 -10.56
CA CYS A 254 11.28 -6.01 -11.31
C CYS A 254 11.02 -4.75 -10.47
N THR A 255 11.39 -4.71 -9.19
CA THR A 255 11.34 -3.45 -8.43
C THR A 255 12.34 -2.47 -9.06
N PRO A 256 11.88 -1.31 -9.56
CA PRO A 256 12.73 -0.37 -10.27
C PRO A 256 13.86 0.13 -9.37
N LEU A 257 15.07 0.22 -9.93
CA LEU A 257 16.30 0.60 -9.21
C LEU A 257 16.15 1.92 -8.45
N LEU A 258 15.40 2.87 -9.04
CA LEU A 258 15.09 4.18 -8.46
C LEU A 258 14.46 4.14 -7.05
N ILE A 259 13.84 3.02 -6.67
CA ILE A 259 13.25 2.83 -5.33
C ILE A 259 14.14 1.93 -4.45
N LYS A 260 14.90 0.99 -5.03
CA LYS A 260 15.72 0.03 -4.27
C LYS A 260 16.71 0.72 -3.33
N ASP A 261 17.24 1.88 -3.73
CA ASP A 261 18.18 2.65 -2.90
C ASP A 261 17.55 3.23 -1.62
N SER A 262 16.22 3.37 -1.57
CA SER A 262 15.50 3.95 -0.43
C SER A 262 15.30 2.97 0.74
N HIS A 263 15.40 1.66 0.48
CA HIS A 263 15.19 0.63 1.51
C HIS A 263 16.46 0.22 2.25
N ASN A 264 17.65 0.49 1.69
CA ASN A 264 18.92 0.13 2.32
C ASN A 264 19.38 1.12 3.40
N GLU A 265 18.79 2.32 3.50
CA GLU A 265 19.13 3.28 4.55
C GLU A 265 18.32 3.10 5.85
N SER A 266 17.28 2.26 5.86
CA SER A 266 16.42 2.08 7.05
C SER A 266 16.84 0.93 7.99
N ASP A 267 17.85 0.12 7.63
CA ASP A 267 18.34 -1.00 8.44
C ASP A 267 19.71 -0.72 9.11
N SER A 268 20.09 0.56 9.23
CA SER A 268 21.31 0.99 9.91
C SER A 268 21.01 2.07 10.95
N ASP A 269 20.26 1.70 11.99
CA ASP A 269 20.24 2.39 13.30
C ASP A 269 20.03 1.37 14.43
#